data_AF-X1HD11-F1
#
_entry.id   AF-X1HD11-F1
#
_cell.length_a   1.000
_cell.length_b   1.000
_cell.length_c   1.000
_cell.angle_alpha   90.00
_cell.angle_beta   90.00
_cell.angle_gamma   90.00
#
_symmetry.space_group_name_H-M   'P 1'
#
loop_
_entity.id
_entity.type
_entity.pdbx_description
1 polymer ?
#
loop_
_entity_poly.entity_id
_entity_poly.type
_entity_poly.pdbx_seq_one_letter_code
_entity_poly.pdbx_strand_id
1 'polypeptide(L)'
;MPIVRDIPLNLQTREVLRRSGIKEDSKLKSEMETLIGKLLASVNDEHLLEPAVGYEIYPITDVGYQQLSLEGNTVLHGSALSSVLSPAKELAVFVCTIGGKLEEKVTDYFSKSEPLRGLLLDGIGSASVDALT
;
A
#
# COMPACT_ATOMS: atom_id res chain seq x y z
N MET A 1 -6.30 -19.77 -1.45
CA MET A 1 -5.60 -18.47 -1.27
C MET A 1 -4.09 -18.62 -1.51
N PRO A 2 -3.59 -18.40 -2.74
CA PRO A 2 -2.15 -18.28 -3.02
C PRO A 2 -1.55 -17.04 -2.36
N ILE A 3 -0.24 -17.08 -2.08
CA ILE A 3 0.52 -15.95 -1.52
C ILE A 3 1.77 -15.71 -2.37
N VAL A 4 1.96 -14.46 -2.80
CA VAL A 4 3.15 -13.98 -3.52
C VAL A 4 4.02 -13.18 -2.54
N ARG A 5 5.35 -13.44 -2.51
CA ARG A 5 6.29 -12.78 -1.58
C ARG A 5 7.49 -12.13 -2.27
N ASP A 6 7.90 -12.61 -3.44
CA ASP A 6 9.04 -12.08 -4.18
C ASP A 6 8.66 -10.85 -5.02
N ILE A 7 8.19 -9.79 -4.34
CA ILE A 7 7.69 -8.57 -4.98
C ILE A 7 8.74 -7.47 -4.84
N PRO A 8 9.44 -7.10 -5.93
CA PRO A 8 10.39 -6.00 -5.87
C PRO A 8 9.66 -4.67 -5.72
N LEU A 9 9.95 -3.93 -4.64
CA LEU A 9 9.47 -2.58 -4.43
C LEU A 9 10.62 -1.58 -4.62
N ASN A 10 10.41 -0.59 -5.48
CA ASN A 10 11.35 0.50 -5.68
C ASN A 10 10.62 1.83 -5.53
N LEU A 11 10.66 2.38 -4.31
CA LEU A 11 10.01 3.64 -4.00
C LEU A 11 10.87 4.84 -4.40
N GLN A 12 10.20 5.81 -5.00
CA GLN A 12 10.73 7.12 -5.35
C GLN A 12 10.23 8.18 -4.36
N THR A 13 11.02 9.23 -4.17
CA THR A 13 10.67 10.37 -3.30
C THR A 13 9.27 10.93 -3.59
N ARG A 14 8.88 11.01 -4.87
CA ARG A 14 7.56 11.52 -5.28
C ARG A 14 6.38 10.73 -4.69
N GLU A 15 6.50 9.40 -4.56
CA GLU A 15 5.42 8.55 -4.05
C GLU A 15 5.21 8.79 -2.56
N VAL A 16 6.32 8.96 -1.83
CA VAL A 16 6.34 9.33 -0.41
C VAL A 16 5.72 10.72 -0.20
N LEU A 17 6.10 11.71 -1.02
CA LEU A 17 5.57 13.07 -0.94
C LEU A 17 4.06 13.12 -1.21
N ARG A 18 3.60 12.43 -2.27
CA ARG A 18 2.18 12.32 -2.62
C ARG A 18 1.35 11.79 -1.46
N ARG A 19 1.81 10.70 -0.82
CA ARG A 19 1.13 10.10 0.34
C ARG A 19 1.20 10.95 1.60
N SER A 20 2.23 11.77 1.73
CA SER A 20 2.37 12.75 2.82
C SER A 20 1.54 14.02 2.61
N GLY A 21 0.71 14.10 1.57
CA GLY A 21 -0.13 15.27 1.26
C GLY A 21 0.64 16.44 0.62
N ILE A 22 1.89 16.21 0.20
CA ILE A 22 2.73 17.23 -0.44
C ILE A 22 2.56 17.10 -1.96
N LYS A 23 2.21 18.21 -2.62
CA LYS A 23 2.08 18.23 -4.09
C LYS A 23 3.43 18.02 -4.74
N GLU A 24 3.43 17.34 -5.89
CA GLU A 24 4.65 17.01 -6.66
C GLU A 24 5.45 18.26 -7.05
N ASP A 25 4.78 19.39 -7.32
CA ASP A 25 5.41 20.67 -7.69
C ASP A 25 5.85 21.52 -6.48
N SER A 26 5.70 20.99 -5.25
CA SER A 26 6.08 21.72 -4.05
C SER A 26 7.59 21.80 -3.97
N LYS A 27 8.14 23.02 -3.88
CA LYS A 27 9.56 23.21 -3.59
C LYS A 27 9.86 22.75 -2.17
N LEU A 28 10.39 21.54 -2.03
CA LEU A 28 10.90 21.03 -0.77
C LEU A 28 12.23 21.74 -0.45
N LYS A 29 12.53 21.90 0.84
CA LYS A 29 13.87 22.33 1.25
C LYS A 29 14.85 21.18 1.03
N SER A 30 16.08 21.48 0.61
CA SER A 30 17.10 20.47 0.29
C SER A 30 17.43 19.56 1.47
N GLU A 31 17.30 20.05 2.71
CA GLU A 31 17.50 19.23 3.91
C GLU A 31 16.43 18.15 4.07
N MET A 32 15.18 18.44 3.70
CA MET A 32 14.07 17.49 3.72
C MET A 32 14.23 16.42 2.64
N GLU A 33 14.64 16.81 1.43
CA GLU A 33 14.90 15.84 0.34
C GLU A 33 16.04 14.89 0.71
N THR A 34 17.10 15.45 1.31
CA THR A 34 18.24 14.67 1.81
C THR A 34 17.81 13.69 2.90
N LEU A 35 16.93 14.11 3.81
CA LEU A 35 16.43 13.24 4.87
C LEU A 35 15.57 12.10 4.31
N ILE A 36 14.64 12.39 3.39
CA ILE A 36 13.81 11.36 2.74
C ILE A 36 14.69 10.37 1.97
N GLY A 37 15.67 10.86 1.21
CA GLY A 37 16.62 9.99 0.50
C GLY A 37 17.41 9.06 1.42
N LYS A 38 17.85 9.56 2.59
CA LYS A 38 18.52 8.74 3.61
C LYS A 38 17.59 7.68 4.21
N LEU A 39 16.32 8.04 4.47
CA LEU A 39 15.35 7.09 5.00
C LEU A 39 15.02 5.99 3.97
N LEU A 40 14.82 6.36 2.70
CA LEU A 40 14.64 5.39 1.60
C LEU A 40 15.83 4.44 1.45
N ALA A 41 17.06 4.97 1.54
CA ALA A 41 18.26 4.12 1.55
C ALA A 41 18.26 3.16 2.75
N SER A 42 17.96 3.65 3.96
CA SER A 42 17.94 2.81 5.17
C SER A 42 16.89 1.69 5.11
N VAL A 43 15.74 1.94 4.46
CA VAL A 43 14.70 0.92 4.26
C VAL A 43 15.23 -0.26 3.45
N ASN A 44 16.02 0.03 2.41
CA ASN A 44 16.65 -1.00 1.57
C ASN A 44 17.80 -1.69 2.31
N ASP A 45 18.71 -0.92 2.90
CA ASP A 45 19.91 -1.45 3.58
C ASP A 45 19.53 -2.36 4.76
N GLU A 46 18.54 -1.94 5.56
CA GLU A 46 18.06 -2.69 6.73
C GLU A 46 17.00 -3.75 6.38
N HIS A 47 16.62 -3.90 5.10
CA HIS A 47 15.59 -4.85 4.63
C HIS A 47 14.28 -4.75 5.43
N LEU A 48 13.76 -3.52 5.58
CA LEU A 48 12.57 -3.24 6.40
C LEU A 48 11.25 -3.61 5.72
N LEU A 49 11.28 -3.92 4.42
CA LEU A 49 10.09 -4.33 3.65
C LEU A 49 10.10 -5.83 3.42
N GLU A 50 9.01 -6.48 3.80
CA GLU A 50 8.72 -7.90 3.56
C GLU A 50 7.37 -8.01 2.85
N PRO A 51 7.28 -7.56 1.58
CA PRO A 51 6.01 -7.48 0.87
C PRO A 51 5.40 -8.86 0.66
N ALA A 52 4.09 -8.95 0.89
CA ALA A 52 3.33 -10.16 0.59
C ALA A 52 1.92 -9.80 0.12
N VAL A 53 1.42 -10.54 -0.87
CA VAL A 53 0.05 -10.41 -1.39
C VAL A 53 -0.62 -11.77 -1.35
N GLY A 54 -1.69 -11.88 -0.55
CA GLY A 54 -2.60 -13.01 -0.57
C GLY A 54 -3.80 -12.68 -1.44
N TYR A 55 -4.26 -13.60 -2.29
CA TYR A 55 -5.42 -13.35 -3.14
C TYR A 55 -6.32 -14.57 -3.32
N GLU A 56 -7.53 -14.30 -3.81
CA GLU A 56 -8.49 -15.29 -4.22
C GLU A 56 -9.32 -14.76 -5.39
N ILE A 57 -9.74 -15.67 -6.27
CA ILE A 57 -10.51 -15.36 -7.47
C ILE A 57 -11.85 -16.05 -7.34
N TYR A 58 -12.92 -15.28 -7.49
CA TYR A 58 -14.30 -15.74 -7.39
C TYR A 58 -15.02 -15.53 -8.71
N PRO A 59 -15.61 -16.57 -9.33
CA PRO A 59 -16.51 -16.37 -10.45
C PRO A 59 -17.72 -15.52 -10.06
N ILE A 60 -18.08 -14.58 -10.91
CA ILE A 60 -19.27 -13.73 -10.76
C ILE A 60 -20.45 -14.49 -11.36
N THR A 61 -21.48 -14.70 -10.55
CA THR A 61 -22.68 -15.44 -10.95
C THR A 61 -23.81 -14.52 -11.40
N ASP A 62 -23.91 -13.32 -10.81
CA ASP A 62 -24.90 -12.31 -11.18
C ASP A 62 -24.47 -10.90 -10.77
N VAL A 63 -24.91 -9.89 -11.52
CA VAL A 63 -24.68 -8.47 -11.23
C VAL A 63 -26.03 -7.76 -11.13
N GLY A 64 -26.41 -7.40 -9.91
CA GLY A 64 -27.66 -6.70 -9.62
C GLY A 64 -27.48 -5.20 -9.39
N TYR A 65 -28.56 -4.49 -9.05
CA TYR A 65 -28.47 -3.09 -8.64
C TYR A 65 -27.73 -2.98 -7.30
N GLN A 66 -26.53 -2.39 -7.32
CA GLN A 66 -25.63 -2.24 -6.15
C GLN A 66 -25.23 -3.56 -5.47
N GLN A 67 -25.33 -4.66 -6.19
CA GLN A 67 -25.08 -6.01 -5.67
C GLN A 67 -24.24 -6.81 -6.66
N LEU A 68 -23.30 -7.60 -6.15
CA LEU A 68 -22.53 -8.58 -6.91
C LEU A 68 -22.65 -9.95 -6.23
N SER A 69 -23.16 -10.93 -6.94
CA SER A 69 -23.25 -12.32 -6.47
C SER A 69 -22.05 -13.12 -6.99
N LEU A 70 -21.40 -13.84 -6.09
CA LEU A 70 -20.22 -14.65 -6.36
C LEU A 70 -20.55 -16.14 -6.18
N GLU A 71 -19.75 -17.00 -6.80
CA GLU A 71 -19.80 -18.44 -6.52
C GLU A 71 -19.59 -18.70 -5.02
N GLY A 72 -20.29 -19.69 -4.46
CA GLY A 72 -20.26 -20.00 -3.02
C GLY A 72 -21.22 -19.16 -2.17
N ASN A 73 -22.25 -18.57 -2.78
CA ASN A 73 -23.31 -17.79 -2.11
C ASN A 73 -22.82 -16.53 -1.38
N THR A 74 -21.66 -15.98 -1.77
CA THR A 74 -21.18 -14.71 -1.25
C THR A 74 -21.80 -13.56 -2.04
N VAL A 75 -22.28 -12.54 -1.33
CA VAL A 75 -22.89 -11.35 -1.93
C VAL A 75 -22.16 -10.12 -1.43
N LEU A 76 -21.69 -9.30 -2.36
CA LEU A 76 -21.09 -8.00 -2.07
C LEU A 76 -22.10 -6.89 -2.38
N HIS A 77 -22.13 -5.89 -1.51
CA HIS A 77 -23.00 -4.72 -1.65
C HIS A 77 -22.16 -3.45 -1.84
N GLY A 78 -22.55 -2.61 -2.79
CA GLY A 78 -21.84 -1.37 -3.08
C GLY A 78 -22.40 -0.63 -4.27
N SER A 79 -22.56 0.68 -4.11
CA SER A 79 -23.17 1.56 -5.13
C SER A 79 -22.40 1.59 -6.45
N ALA A 80 -21.08 1.35 -6.42
CA ALA A 80 -20.22 1.35 -7.59
C ALA A 80 -20.04 -0.03 -8.25
N LEU A 81 -20.44 -1.12 -7.59
CA LEU A 81 -20.12 -2.49 -8.04
C LEU A 81 -20.72 -2.78 -9.42
N SER A 82 -22.00 -2.47 -9.62
CA SER A 82 -22.65 -2.67 -10.91
C SER A 82 -22.03 -1.80 -11.99
N SER A 83 -21.72 -0.53 -11.73
CA SER A 83 -21.10 0.34 -12.73
C SER A 83 -19.68 -0.07 -13.14
N VAL A 84 -18.90 -0.65 -12.22
CA VAL A 84 -17.49 -1.00 -12.45
C VAL A 84 -17.33 -2.44 -12.96
N LEU A 85 -18.16 -3.37 -12.48
CA LEU A 85 -17.97 -4.81 -12.67
C LEU A 85 -19.03 -5.48 -13.56
N SER A 86 -19.98 -4.74 -14.14
CA SER A 86 -21.01 -5.30 -15.04
C SER A 86 -20.48 -6.26 -16.14
N PRO A 87 -19.36 -5.98 -16.84
CA PRO A 87 -18.84 -6.90 -17.85
C PRO A 87 -17.87 -7.96 -17.29
N ALA A 88 -17.55 -7.93 -16.00
CA ALA A 88 -16.56 -8.82 -15.40
C ALA A 88 -17.13 -10.23 -15.19
N LYS A 89 -16.28 -11.25 -15.38
CA LYS A 89 -16.64 -12.66 -15.17
C LYS A 89 -16.13 -13.22 -13.85
N GLU A 90 -15.08 -12.61 -13.31
CA GLU A 90 -14.41 -13.03 -12.10
C GLU A 90 -14.05 -11.79 -11.28
N LEU A 91 -14.04 -11.93 -9.97
CA LEU A 91 -13.58 -10.95 -9.01
C LEU A 91 -12.31 -11.47 -8.34
N ALA A 92 -11.20 -10.76 -8.51
CA ALA A 92 -10.01 -10.97 -7.70
C ALA A 92 -10.11 -10.11 -6.43
N VAL A 93 -10.04 -10.76 -5.27
CA VAL A 93 -9.90 -10.09 -3.96
C VAL A 93 -8.50 -10.37 -3.47
N PHE A 94 -7.79 -9.32 -3.05
CA PHE A 94 -6.43 -9.45 -2.54
C PHE A 94 -6.23 -8.60 -1.28
N VAL A 95 -5.30 -9.05 -0.44
CA VAL A 95 -4.81 -8.36 0.74
C VAL A 95 -3.31 -8.30 0.64
N CYS A 96 -2.75 -7.11 0.84
CA CYS A 96 -1.32 -6.87 0.79
C CYS A 96 -0.78 -6.41 2.14
N THR A 97 0.50 -6.67 2.39
CA THR A 97 1.28 -6.14 3.51
C THR A 97 2.70 -5.89 3.05
N ILE A 98 3.41 -5.03 3.78
CA ILE A 98 4.85 -4.75 3.61
C ILE A 98 5.69 -5.35 4.75
N GLY A 99 5.08 -6.20 5.59
CA GLY A 99 5.71 -6.72 6.81
C GLY A 99 5.59 -5.77 8.00
N GLY A 100 6.09 -6.22 9.16
CA GLY A 100 6.01 -5.46 10.42
C GLY A 100 7.26 -4.65 10.77
N LYS A 101 8.42 -4.95 10.14
CA LYS A 101 9.72 -4.37 10.51
C LYS A 101 9.77 -2.84 10.38
N LEU A 102 9.15 -2.28 9.35
CA LEU A 102 9.09 -0.84 9.16
C LEU A 102 8.34 -0.15 10.32
N GLU A 103 7.22 -0.73 10.78
CA GLU A 103 6.43 -0.18 11.88
C GLU A 103 7.18 -0.23 13.23
N GLU A 104 7.95 -1.29 13.46
CA GLU A 104 8.84 -1.38 14.62
C GLU A 104 9.89 -0.25 14.61
N LYS A 105 10.46 0.05 13.43
CA LYS A 105 11.42 1.14 13.26
C LYS A 105 10.78 2.52 13.40
N VAL A 106 9.54 2.70 12.94
CA VAL A 106 8.76 3.92 13.18
C VAL A 106 8.60 4.15 14.68
N THR A 107 8.18 3.11 15.40
CA THR A 107 8.01 3.15 16.86
C THR A 107 9.33 3.49 17.59
N ASP A 108 10.45 2.92 17.14
CA ASP A 108 11.78 3.22 17.67
C ASP A 108 12.14 4.71 17.53
N TYR A 109 11.90 5.32 16.37
CA TYR A 109 12.15 6.76 16.17
C TYR A 109 11.29 7.64 17.07
N PHE A 110 10.01 7.30 17.26
CA PHE A 110 9.16 8.03 18.20
C PHE A 110 9.66 7.90 19.64
N SER A 111 10.10 6.71 20.06
CA SER A 111 10.67 6.48 21.39
C SER A 111 11.96 7.26 21.66
N LYS A 112 12.75 7.50 20.60
CA LYS A 112 14.02 8.23 20.63
C LYS A 112 13.88 9.75 20.49
N SER A 113 12.65 10.27 20.54
CA SER A 113 12.38 11.71 20.33
C SER A 113 12.82 12.21 18.95
N GLU A 114 12.73 11.36 17.92
CA GLU A 114 12.96 11.71 16.51
C GLU A 114 11.65 11.67 15.70
N PRO A 115 10.59 12.42 16.09
CA PRO A 115 9.25 12.26 15.55
C PRO A 115 9.14 12.58 14.06
N LEU A 116 9.98 13.48 13.54
CA LEU A 116 10.01 13.79 12.11
C LEU A 116 10.46 12.57 11.28
N ARG A 117 11.46 11.81 11.77
CA ARG A 117 11.91 10.59 11.09
C ARG A 117 10.85 9.50 11.17
N GLY A 118 10.22 9.35 12.33
CA GLY A 118 9.08 8.43 12.51
C GLY A 118 7.96 8.73 11.52
N LEU A 119 7.52 9.99 11.43
CA LEU A 119 6.48 10.42 10.50
C LEU A 119 6.84 10.20 9.02
N LEU A 120 8.08 10.53 8.63
CA LEU A 120 8.52 10.32 7.25
C LEU A 120 8.63 8.83 6.90
N LEU A 121 9.10 8.00 7.84
CA LEU A 121 9.19 6.57 7.64
C LEU A 121 7.81 5.91 7.57
N ASP A 122 6.85 6.35 8.38
CA ASP A 122 5.43 5.95 8.28
C ASP A 122 4.84 6.32 6.91
N GLY A 123 5.15 7.53 6.41
CA GLY A 123 4.81 7.95 5.05
C GLY A 123 5.41 7.05 3.96
N ILE A 124 6.66 6.59 4.15
CA ILE A 124 7.30 5.59 3.27
C ILE A 124 6.56 4.24 3.34
N GLY A 125 6.13 3.81 4.53
CA GLY A 125 5.32 2.60 4.71
C GLY A 125 4.00 2.68 3.94
N SER A 126 3.28 3.79 4.07
CA SER A 126 2.05 4.05 3.32
C SER A 126 2.27 4.04 1.81
N ALA A 127 3.35 4.66 1.32
CA ALA A 127 3.72 4.62 -0.10
C ALA A 127 4.11 3.21 -0.58
N SER A 128 4.70 2.39 0.30
CA SER A 128 5.10 1.01 -0.01
C SER A 128 3.89 0.11 -0.23
N VAL A 129 2.85 0.25 0.61
CA VAL A 129 1.59 -0.50 0.46
C VAL A 129 0.90 -0.12 -0.84
N ASP A 130 0.88 1.18 -1.16
CA ASP A 130 0.34 1.70 -2.41
C ASP A 130 0.97 1.12 -3.67
N ALA A 131 2.28 0.87 -3.62
CA ALA A 131 2.99 0.29 -4.75
C ALA A 131 2.60 -1.18 -5.01
N LEU A 132 1.87 -1.82 -4.08
CA LEU A 132 1.33 -3.18 -4.21
C LEU A 132 -0.09 -3.22 -4.80
N THR A 133 -0.77 -2.07 -4.94
CA THR A 133 -2.19 -1.96 -5.36
C THR A 133 -2.33 -1.25 -6.69
#